data_AF-A0A7C4QIJ3-F1
#
_entry.id   AF-A0A7C4QIJ3-F1
#
_cell.length_a   1.000
_cell.length_b   1.000
_cell.length_c   1.000
_cell.angle_alpha   90.00
_cell.angle_beta   90.00
_cell.angle_gamma   90.00
#
_symmetry.space_group_name_H-M   'P 1'
#
loop_
_entity.id
_entity.type
_entity.pdbx_description
1 polymer ?
#
loop_
_entity_poly.entity_id
_entity_poly.type
_entity_poly.pdbx_seq_one_letter_code
_entity_poly.pdbx_strand_id
1 'polypeptide(L)'
;MPKNKLLNYFLIFLISTNLLVAFIESFTYYGFFHKHFIIPSPLIYLISVIFVVYYRSYLPRTKWIEQITHFKLIAIISSLVIVNIIESLTFPNFIFTNIHLNLFSYPIFVFLFFIFYSLYHAKERSHLVLLGNTIILLGIGVYLHLNVLNIITGIYQGLRELIITPNATYDEKMERRYGNFYLAMKMVQELTPENAILAIPPQENPWLSEGNGALVQYFIYPRDLTHIDNNSSSQSIPTHYLIAKGSWKSDDQSKYHWPKEPIKASRVWELRNREYIEYDRDYDPATDKWEWGLIEVKR
;
A
#
# COMPACT_ATOMS: atom_id res chain seq x y z
N MET A 1 -22.11 -24.84 -34.72
CA MET A 1 -20.97 -25.02 -33.79
C MET A 1 -21.26 -24.33 -32.46
N PRO A 2 -21.69 -25.05 -31.39
CA PRO A 2 -22.00 -24.49 -30.07
C PRO A 2 -20.90 -24.69 -29.00
N LYS A 3 -19.79 -25.38 -29.31
CA LYS A 3 -18.83 -25.90 -28.30
C LYS A 3 -18.01 -24.86 -27.52
N ASN A 4 -18.02 -23.58 -27.90
CA ASN A 4 -17.16 -22.58 -27.26
C ASN A 4 -17.89 -21.59 -26.34
N LYS A 5 -19.21 -21.68 -26.17
CA LYS A 5 -19.95 -20.73 -25.32
C LYS A 5 -19.50 -20.78 -23.86
N LEU A 6 -19.28 -21.98 -23.31
CA LEU A 6 -18.82 -22.16 -21.94
C LEU A 6 -17.44 -21.51 -21.71
N LEU A 7 -16.49 -21.75 -22.62
CA LEU A 7 -15.15 -21.15 -22.55
C LEU A 7 -15.23 -19.62 -22.62
N ASN A 8 -16.10 -19.08 -23.48
CA ASN A 8 -16.29 -17.63 -23.60
C ASN A 8 -16.81 -17.00 -22.31
N TYR A 9 -17.83 -17.61 -21.68
CA TYR A 9 -18.36 -17.14 -20.39
C TYR A 9 -17.30 -17.24 -19.28
N PHE A 10 -16.52 -18.32 -19.28
CA PHE A 10 -15.42 -18.50 -18.33
C PHE A 10 -14.34 -17.42 -18.48
N LEU A 11 -13.93 -17.07 -19.71
CA LEU A 11 -12.97 -16.00 -19.96
C LEU A 11 -13.50 -14.63 -19.53
N ILE A 12 -14.76 -14.31 -19.82
CA ILE A 12 -15.38 -13.06 -19.35
C ILE A 12 -15.38 -13.03 -17.82
N PHE A 13 -15.79 -14.13 -17.18
CA PHE A 13 -15.80 -14.24 -15.72
C PHE A 13 -14.40 -14.02 -15.13
N LEU A 14 -13.36 -14.61 -15.71
CA LEU A 14 -11.98 -14.41 -15.27
C LEU A 14 -11.52 -12.95 -15.40
N ILE A 15 -11.82 -12.28 -16.53
CA ILE A 15 -11.49 -10.87 -16.75
C ILE A 15 -12.22 -9.98 -15.74
N SER A 16 -13.54 -10.16 -15.61
CA SER A 16 -14.37 -9.37 -14.70
C SER A 16 -13.94 -9.54 -13.24
N THR A 17 -13.67 -10.78 -12.81
CA THR A 17 -13.20 -11.06 -11.44
C THR A 17 -11.85 -10.40 -11.19
N ASN A 18 -10.93 -10.49 -12.14
CA ASN A 18 -9.59 -9.92 -12.01
C ASN A 18 -9.62 -8.38 -11.93
N LEU A 19 -10.39 -7.72 -12.82
CA LEU A 19 -10.60 -6.28 -12.76
C LEU A 19 -11.31 -5.84 -11.48
N LEU A 20 -12.28 -6.61 -11.00
CA LEU A 20 -12.97 -6.34 -9.74
C LEU A 20 -12.03 -6.43 -8.54
N VAL A 21 -11.19 -7.47 -8.49
CA VAL A 21 -10.17 -7.64 -7.44
C VAL A 21 -9.22 -6.44 -7.43
N ALA A 22 -8.65 -6.09 -8.58
CA ALA A 22 -7.74 -4.96 -8.70
C ALA A 22 -8.42 -3.62 -8.37
N PHE A 23 -9.67 -3.44 -8.77
CA PHE A 23 -10.47 -2.27 -8.42
C PHE A 23 -10.69 -2.16 -6.91
N ILE A 24 -11.11 -3.24 -6.24
CA ILE A 24 -11.33 -3.24 -4.79
C ILE A 24 -10.02 -2.92 -4.06
N GLU A 25 -8.89 -3.53 -4.43
CA GLU A 25 -7.59 -3.22 -3.81
C GLU A 25 -7.14 -1.77 -4.08
N SER A 26 -7.54 -1.19 -5.21
CA SER A 26 -7.30 0.22 -5.51
C SER A 26 -8.06 1.15 -4.57
N PHE A 27 -9.24 0.79 -4.08
CA PHE A 27 -10.06 1.63 -3.19
C PHE A 27 -10.00 1.22 -1.70
N THR A 28 -9.18 0.23 -1.37
CA THR A 28 -9.00 -0.25 0.00
C THR A 28 -7.53 -0.23 0.37
N TYR A 29 -6.84 -1.35 0.27
CA TYR A 29 -5.38 -1.41 0.45
C TYR A 29 -4.83 -2.63 -0.29
N TYR A 30 -3.57 -2.54 -0.68
CA TYR A 30 -2.87 -3.66 -1.29
C TYR A 30 -2.85 -4.88 -0.35
N GLY A 31 -3.27 -6.05 -0.84
CA GLY A 31 -3.37 -7.26 -0.02
C GLY A 31 -4.71 -7.42 0.71
N PHE A 32 -5.70 -6.57 0.45
CA PHE A 32 -7.07 -6.75 0.95
C PHE A 32 -7.58 -8.17 0.68
N PHE A 33 -7.36 -8.70 -0.53
CA PHE A 33 -7.81 -10.04 -0.86
C PHE A 33 -7.05 -11.14 -0.11
N HIS A 34 -5.74 -10.97 0.08
CA HIS A 34 -4.96 -11.91 0.87
C HIS A 34 -5.45 -11.96 2.33
N LYS A 35 -5.77 -10.81 2.92
CA LYS A 35 -6.28 -10.73 4.30
C LYS A 35 -7.61 -11.46 4.48
N HIS A 36 -8.55 -11.29 3.53
CA HIS A 36 -9.93 -11.79 3.69
C HIS A 36 -10.16 -13.18 3.06
N PHE A 37 -9.40 -13.53 2.03
CA PHE A 37 -9.62 -14.76 1.25
C PHE A 37 -8.38 -15.67 1.21
N ILE A 38 -7.29 -15.33 1.91
CA ILE A 38 -6.03 -16.09 1.98
C ILE A 38 -5.24 -16.12 0.65
N ILE A 39 -5.90 -15.84 -0.48
CA ILE A 39 -5.30 -15.87 -1.81
C ILE A 39 -4.63 -14.51 -2.12
N PRO A 40 -3.32 -14.48 -2.44
CA PRO A 40 -2.66 -13.27 -2.90
C PRO A 40 -3.27 -12.78 -4.22
N SER A 41 -3.63 -11.51 -4.27
CA SER A 41 -4.16 -10.90 -5.50
C SER A 41 -3.19 -11.00 -6.70
N PRO A 42 -1.85 -10.93 -6.56
CA PRO A 42 -0.94 -11.13 -7.70
C PRO A 42 -1.08 -12.50 -8.36
N LEU A 43 -1.43 -13.54 -7.59
CA LEU A 43 -1.64 -14.88 -8.12
C LEU A 43 -2.92 -14.92 -8.97
N ILE A 44 -3.99 -14.28 -8.52
CA ILE A 44 -5.23 -14.11 -9.29
C ILE A 44 -4.94 -13.35 -10.59
N TYR A 45 -4.15 -12.27 -10.50
CA TYR A 45 -3.75 -11.46 -11.64
C TYR A 45 -3.01 -12.29 -12.70
N LEU A 46 -1.96 -13.01 -12.26
CA LEU A 46 -1.11 -13.84 -13.10
C LEU A 46 -1.91 -14.95 -13.79
N ILE A 47 -2.72 -15.69 -13.04
CA ILE A 47 -3.50 -16.82 -13.57
C ILE A 47 -4.45 -16.30 -14.66
N SER A 48 -5.24 -15.25 -14.42
CA SER A 48 -6.16 -14.80 -15.47
C SER A 48 -5.43 -14.26 -16.69
N VAL A 49 -4.30 -13.54 -16.54
CA VAL A 49 -3.53 -13.06 -17.70
C VAL A 49 -3.02 -14.24 -18.54
N ILE A 50 -2.43 -15.27 -17.91
CA ILE A 50 -1.98 -16.48 -18.62
C ILE A 50 -3.12 -17.14 -19.38
N PHE A 51 -4.27 -17.35 -18.71
CA PHE A 51 -5.44 -17.98 -19.33
C PHE A 51 -6.01 -17.14 -20.48
N VAL A 52 -6.16 -15.83 -20.31
CA VAL A 52 -6.71 -14.94 -21.33
C VAL A 52 -5.77 -14.83 -22.54
N VAL A 53 -4.45 -14.78 -22.32
CA VAL A 53 -3.45 -14.80 -23.40
C VAL A 53 -3.49 -16.12 -24.16
N TYR A 54 -3.49 -17.25 -23.46
CA TYR A 54 -3.52 -18.59 -24.08
C TYR A 54 -4.79 -18.81 -24.91
N TYR A 55 -5.94 -18.42 -24.39
CA TYR A 55 -7.24 -18.58 -25.07
C TYR A 55 -7.71 -17.32 -25.82
N ARG A 56 -6.83 -16.36 -26.12
CA ARG A 56 -7.20 -15.08 -26.75
C ARG A 56 -8.00 -15.22 -28.05
N SER A 57 -7.76 -16.29 -28.81
CA SER A 57 -8.48 -16.56 -30.06
C SER A 57 -9.97 -16.79 -29.86
N TYR A 58 -10.36 -17.22 -28.66
CA TYR A 58 -11.73 -17.52 -28.23
C TYR A 58 -12.41 -16.36 -27.50
N LEU A 59 -11.74 -15.23 -27.26
CA LEU A 59 -12.36 -14.08 -26.61
C LEU A 59 -13.64 -13.66 -27.36
N PRO A 60 -14.80 -13.65 -26.70
CA PRO A 60 -16.05 -13.30 -27.34
C PRO A 60 -16.08 -11.81 -27.67
N ARG A 61 -16.40 -11.47 -28.93
CA ARG A 61 -16.74 -10.10 -29.33
C ARG A 61 -18.11 -9.74 -28.79
N THR A 62 -18.17 -9.44 -27.50
CA THR A 62 -19.39 -8.95 -26.87
C THR A 62 -19.45 -7.45 -27.02
N LYS A 63 -20.65 -6.92 -27.31
CA LYS A 63 -20.91 -5.49 -27.34
C LYS A 63 -20.53 -4.80 -26.03
N TRP A 64 -20.56 -5.50 -24.90
CA TRP A 64 -20.18 -4.96 -23.60
C TRP A 64 -18.69 -4.63 -23.51
N ILE A 65 -17.81 -5.49 -24.04
CA ILE A 65 -16.37 -5.20 -24.10
C ILE A 65 -16.08 -4.12 -25.14
N GLU A 66 -16.80 -4.10 -26.27
CA GLU A 66 -16.75 -2.99 -27.24
C GLU A 66 -17.22 -1.64 -26.65
N GLN A 67 -18.21 -1.67 -25.75
CA GLN A 67 -18.69 -0.50 -24.99
C GLN A 67 -17.66 -0.01 -23.96
N ILE A 68 -16.64 -0.83 -23.65
CA ILE A 68 -15.42 -0.32 -23.03
C ILE A 68 -14.62 0.39 -24.13
N THR A 69 -15.03 1.63 -24.43
CA THR A 69 -14.51 2.41 -25.54
C THR A 69 -13.08 2.88 -25.29
N HIS A 70 -12.34 3.20 -26.38
CA HIS A 70 -11.08 3.94 -26.34
C HIS A 70 -11.11 5.13 -25.37
N PHE A 71 -12.25 5.85 -25.30
CA PHE A 71 -12.43 6.98 -24.38
C PHE A 71 -12.33 6.59 -22.91
N LYS A 72 -12.89 5.43 -22.50
CA LYS A 72 -12.78 4.96 -21.11
C LYS A 72 -11.35 4.58 -20.77
N LEU A 73 -10.62 3.97 -21.70
CA LEU A 73 -9.20 3.67 -21.51
C LEU A 73 -8.37 4.95 -21.35
N ILE A 74 -8.57 5.94 -22.24
CA ILE A 74 -7.90 7.24 -22.13
C ILE A 74 -8.25 7.90 -20.80
N ALA A 75 -9.51 7.89 -20.39
CA ALA A 75 -9.94 8.46 -19.11
C ALA A 75 -9.24 7.78 -17.92
N ILE A 76 -9.17 6.45 -17.90
CA ILE A 76 -8.54 5.66 -16.82
C ILE A 76 -7.01 5.90 -16.77
N ILE A 77 -6.35 6.02 -17.93
CA ILE A 77 -4.92 6.33 -17.98
C ILE A 77 -4.68 7.78 -17.56
N SER A 78 -5.47 8.72 -18.05
CA SER A 78 -5.39 10.13 -17.67
C SER A 78 -5.63 10.31 -16.17
N SER A 79 -6.59 9.61 -15.58
CA SER A 79 -6.80 9.67 -14.12
C SER A 79 -5.58 9.14 -13.36
N LEU A 80 -4.93 8.06 -13.82
CA LEU A 80 -3.66 7.59 -13.23
C LEU A 80 -2.59 8.68 -13.24
N VAL A 81 -2.39 9.37 -14.37
CA VAL A 81 -1.41 10.45 -14.48
C VAL A 81 -1.78 11.61 -13.54
N ILE A 82 -3.04 12.04 -13.56
CA ILE A 82 -3.53 13.16 -12.74
C ILE A 82 -3.33 12.86 -11.24
N VAL A 83 -3.72 11.68 -10.76
CA VAL A 83 -3.57 11.35 -9.33
C VAL A 83 -2.11 11.30 -8.89
N ASN A 84 -1.21 10.80 -9.76
CA ASN A 84 0.23 10.80 -9.45
C ASN A 84 0.82 12.22 -9.44
N ILE A 85 0.37 13.11 -10.33
CA ILE A 85 0.79 14.51 -10.31
C ILE A 85 0.32 15.18 -9.03
N ILE A 86 -0.94 15.02 -8.65
CA ILE A 86 -1.49 15.61 -7.42
C ILE A 86 -0.71 15.10 -6.19
N GLU A 87 -0.46 13.79 -6.10
CA GLU A 87 0.35 13.21 -5.05
C GLU A 87 1.76 13.83 -4.99
N SER A 88 2.42 13.98 -6.15
CA SER A 88 3.77 14.55 -6.22
C SER A 88 3.86 16.03 -5.85
N LEU A 89 2.77 16.79 -6.06
CA LEU A 89 2.70 18.23 -5.79
C LEU A 89 2.25 18.56 -4.35
N THR A 90 1.74 17.58 -3.62
CA THR A 90 1.21 17.76 -2.27
C THR A 90 2.16 17.13 -1.26
N PHE A 91 1.83 15.94 -0.76
CA PHE A 91 2.66 15.16 0.15
C PHE A 91 2.36 13.68 -0.03
N PRO A 92 3.28 12.78 0.39
CA PRO A 92 3.07 11.34 0.27
C PRO A 92 1.77 10.88 0.96
N ASN A 93 0.98 10.09 0.24
CA ASN A 93 -0.32 9.51 0.58
C ASN A 93 -1.50 10.47 0.60
N PHE A 94 -1.35 11.70 0.10
CA PHE A 94 -2.46 12.64 0.00
C PHE A 94 -3.69 12.02 -0.68
N ILE A 95 -3.50 11.32 -1.81
CA ILE A 95 -4.58 10.69 -2.57
C ILE A 95 -5.25 9.57 -1.77
N PHE A 96 -4.47 8.77 -1.05
CA PHE A 96 -5.02 7.69 -0.24
C PHE A 96 -5.81 8.22 0.95
N THR A 97 -5.31 9.27 1.61
CA THR A 97 -5.97 9.86 2.78
C THR A 97 -7.31 10.51 2.39
N ASN A 98 -7.37 11.23 1.26
CA ASN A 98 -8.55 12.03 0.91
C ASN A 98 -9.56 11.29 0.01
N ILE A 99 -9.10 10.37 -0.84
CA ILE A 99 -9.95 9.70 -1.86
C ILE A 99 -10.00 8.18 -1.61
N HIS A 100 -9.21 7.67 -0.65
CA HIS A 100 -9.05 6.23 -0.40
C HIS A 100 -8.57 5.45 -1.63
N LEU A 101 -7.87 6.13 -2.55
CA LEU A 101 -7.28 5.50 -3.72
C LEU A 101 -5.83 5.13 -3.45
N ASN A 102 -5.55 3.84 -3.37
CA ASN A 102 -4.23 3.27 -3.16
C ASN A 102 -3.41 3.35 -4.47
N LEU A 103 -2.45 4.28 -4.52
CA LEU A 103 -1.59 4.51 -5.70
C LEU A 103 -0.62 3.38 -6.02
N PHE A 104 -0.48 2.38 -5.14
CA PHE A 104 0.27 1.16 -5.45
C PHE A 104 -0.59 0.16 -6.24
N SER A 105 -1.86 -0.01 -5.87
CA SER A 105 -2.77 -0.98 -6.49
C SER A 105 -3.47 -0.42 -7.74
N TYR A 106 -3.71 0.90 -7.79
CA TYR A 106 -4.37 1.55 -8.91
C TYR A 106 -3.64 1.39 -10.26
N PRO A 107 -2.30 1.52 -10.35
CA PRO A 107 -1.56 1.19 -11.57
C PRO A 107 -1.78 -0.25 -12.05
N ILE A 108 -1.93 -1.21 -11.13
CA ILE A 108 -2.18 -2.63 -11.47
C ILE A 108 -3.56 -2.77 -12.12
N PHE A 109 -4.60 -2.10 -11.58
CA PHE A 109 -5.92 -2.06 -12.19
C PHE A 109 -5.88 -1.48 -13.61
N VAL A 110 -5.23 -0.32 -13.78
CA VAL A 110 -5.07 0.35 -15.10
C VAL A 110 -4.33 -0.56 -16.08
N PHE A 111 -3.29 -1.24 -15.61
CA PHE A 111 -2.49 -2.16 -16.40
C PHE A 111 -3.28 -3.39 -16.87
N LEU A 112 -4.01 -4.06 -15.98
CA LEU A 112 -4.85 -5.21 -16.31
C LEU A 112 -5.95 -4.82 -17.29
N PHE A 113 -6.59 -3.67 -17.03
CA PHE A 113 -7.60 -3.12 -17.92
C PHE A 113 -7.05 -2.90 -19.32
N PHE A 114 -5.85 -2.34 -19.44
CA PHE A 114 -5.17 -2.17 -20.70
C PHE A 114 -4.82 -3.51 -21.38
N ILE A 115 -4.26 -4.49 -20.66
CA ILE A 115 -3.95 -5.82 -21.24
C ILE A 115 -5.21 -6.44 -21.86
N PHE A 116 -6.31 -6.49 -21.11
CA PHE A 116 -7.54 -7.10 -21.60
C PHE A 116 -8.13 -6.33 -22.76
N TYR A 117 -8.05 -5.01 -22.74
CA TYR A 117 -8.40 -4.15 -23.85
C TYR A 117 -7.57 -4.46 -25.12
N SER A 118 -6.24 -4.50 -25.00
CA SER A 118 -5.36 -4.78 -26.14
C SER A 118 -5.55 -6.19 -26.68
N LEU A 119 -5.73 -7.20 -25.82
CA LEU A 119 -6.00 -8.58 -26.25
C LEU A 119 -7.33 -8.70 -27.00
N TYR A 120 -8.35 -7.93 -26.60
CA TYR A 120 -9.62 -7.86 -27.31
C TYR A 120 -9.46 -7.24 -28.72
N HIS A 121 -8.72 -6.13 -28.81
CA HIS A 121 -8.49 -5.39 -30.05
C HIS A 121 -7.33 -5.94 -30.91
N ALA A 122 -6.58 -6.96 -30.46
CA ALA A 122 -5.43 -7.51 -31.18
C ALA A 122 -5.75 -8.05 -32.58
N LYS A 123 -7.04 -8.33 -32.89
CA LYS A 123 -7.50 -8.77 -34.22
C LYS A 123 -7.87 -7.60 -35.14
N GLU A 124 -7.98 -6.37 -34.63
CA GLU A 124 -8.26 -5.19 -35.46
C GLU A 124 -6.99 -4.72 -36.15
N ARG A 125 -7.08 -4.46 -37.46
CA ARG A 125 -5.94 -4.01 -38.29
C ARG A 125 -5.77 -2.49 -38.33
N SER A 126 -6.46 -1.74 -37.47
CA SER A 126 -6.35 -0.27 -37.47
C SER A 126 -4.96 0.16 -36.99
N HIS A 127 -4.22 0.86 -37.85
CA HIS A 127 -2.89 1.38 -37.54
C HIS A 127 -2.88 2.31 -36.31
N LEU A 128 -3.96 3.07 -36.09
CA LEU A 128 -4.09 3.94 -34.91
C LEU A 128 -4.25 3.14 -33.61
N VAL A 129 -4.99 2.03 -33.64
CA VAL A 129 -5.14 1.12 -32.50
C VAL A 129 -3.83 0.43 -32.18
N LEU A 130 -3.09 0.02 -33.22
CA LEU A 130 -1.74 -0.54 -33.10
C LEU A 130 -0.75 0.45 -32.48
N LEU A 131 -0.73 1.70 -32.96
CA LEU A 131 0.13 2.76 -32.40
C LEU A 131 -0.21 3.05 -30.94
N GLY A 132 -1.50 3.22 -30.61
CA GLY A 132 -1.96 3.46 -29.24
C GLY A 132 -1.59 2.31 -28.28
N ASN A 133 -1.81 1.06 -28.70
CA ASN A 133 -1.39 -0.10 -27.93
C ASN A 133 0.14 -0.14 -27.73
N THR A 134 0.92 0.26 -28.73
CA THR A 134 2.38 0.25 -28.65
C THR A 134 2.91 1.29 -27.66
N ILE A 135 2.38 2.51 -27.69
CA ILE A 135 2.76 3.59 -26.76
C ILE A 135 2.42 3.20 -25.32
N ILE A 136 1.23 2.63 -25.09
CA ILE A 136 0.81 2.24 -23.75
C ILE A 136 1.61 1.03 -23.26
N LEU A 137 1.89 0.03 -24.12
CA LEU A 137 2.79 -1.09 -23.80
C LEU A 137 4.20 -0.60 -23.42
N LEU A 138 4.72 0.42 -24.11
CA LEU A 138 5.98 1.06 -23.77
C LEU A 138 5.93 1.73 -22.40
N GLY A 139 4.89 2.53 -22.12
CA GLY A 139 4.71 3.19 -20.83
C GLY A 139 4.61 2.19 -19.67
N ILE A 140 3.85 1.11 -19.87
CA ILE A 140 3.77 -0.03 -18.94
C ILE A 140 5.12 -0.73 -18.82
N GLY A 141 5.81 -0.98 -19.94
CA GLY A 141 7.10 -1.66 -19.95
C GLY A 141 8.13 -0.89 -19.13
N VAL A 142 8.15 0.43 -19.24
CA VAL A 142 8.95 1.33 -18.41
C VAL A 142 8.51 1.24 -16.94
N TYR A 143 7.21 1.37 -16.65
CA TYR A 143 6.71 1.27 -15.28
C TYR A 143 7.07 -0.08 -14.62
N LEU A 144 6.82 -1.19 -15.31
CA LEU A 144 7.17 -2.52 -14.84
C LEU A 144 8.68 -2.69 -14.72
N HIS A 145 9.49 -2.16 -15.63
CA HIS A 145 10.94 -2.21 -15.51
C HIS A 145 11.44 -1.49 -14.26
N LEU A 146 10.91 -0.29 -14.00
CA LEU A 146 11.24 0.51 -12.82
C LEU A 146 10.77 -0.16 -11.51
N ASN A 147 9.70 -0.95 -11.57
CA ASN A 147 9.09 -1.58 -10.38
C ASN A 147 9.30 -3.11 -10.30
N VAL A 148 9.99 -3.73 -11.24
CA VAL A 148 10.02 -5.20 -11.39
C VAL A 148 10.63 -5.85 -10.17
N LEU A 149 11.70 -5.25 -9.63
CA LEU A 149 12.36 -5.74 -8.43
C LEU A 149 11.42 -5.67 -7.23
N ASN A 150 10.66 -4.59 -7.08
CA ASN A 150 9.69 -4.44 -5.98
C ASN A 150 8.55 -5.45 -6.11
N ILE A 151 8.01 -5.65 -7.32
CA ILE A 151 6.93 -6.60 -7.60
C ILE A 151 7.39 -8.04 -7.35
N ILE A 152 8.53 -8.44 -7.92
CA ILE A 152 9.09 -9.79 -7.76
C ILE A 152 9.40 -10.06 -6.29
N THR A 153 10.02 -9.09 -5.60
CA THR A 153 10.34 -9.23 -4.17
C THR A 153 9.06 -9.37 -3.34
N GLY A 154 8.02 -8.58 -3.63
CA GLY A 154 6.73 -8.66 -2.96
C GLY A 154 6.01 -10.00 -3.19
N ILE A 155 6.01 -10.51 -4.43
CA ILE A 155 5.43 -11.83 -4.76
C ILE A 155 6.22 -12.94 -4.07
N TYR A 156 7.55 -12.91 -4.15
CA TYR A 156 8.41 -13.89 -3.51
C TYR A 156 8.21 -13.91 -1.99
N GLN A 157 8.18 -12.74 -1.34
CA GLN A 157 7.94 -12.64 0.10
C GLN A 157 6.55 -13.17 0.47
N GLY A 158 5.50 -12.79 -0.26
CA GLY A 158 4.14 -13.28 0.01
C GLY A 158 3.98 -14.80 -0.18
N LEU A 159 4.55 -15.36 -1.25
CA LEU A 159 4.55 -16.81 -1.48
C LEU A 159 5.39 -17.54 -0.44
N ARG A 160 6.56 -16.99 -0.07
CA ARG A 160 7.43 -17.55 0.95
C ARG A 160 6.73 -17.59 2.31
N GLU A 161 6.01 -16.54 2.69
CA GLU A 161 5.23 -16.51 3.94
C GLU A 161 4.11 -17.55 3.95
N LEU A 162 3.40 -17.72 2.83
CA LEU A 162 2.36 -18.74 2.66
C LEU A 162 2.91 -20.18 2.78
N ILE A 163 4.09 -20.42 2.21
CA ILE A 163 4.71 -21.76 2.20
C ILE A 163 5.34 -22.09 3.56
N ILE A 164 6.06 -21.14 4.15
CA ILE A 164 6.80 -21.39 5.40
C ILE A 164 5.85 -21.49 6.59
N THR A 165 4.75 -20.73 6.60
CA THR A 165 3.77 -20.77 7.68
C THR A 165 2.32 -20.64 7.21
N PRO A 166 1.76 -21.73 6.67
CA PRO A 166 0.36 -21.75 6.27
C PRO A 166 -0.57 -21.51 7.47
N ASN A 167 -0.23 -22.06 8.64
CA ASN A 167 -1.07 -22.05 9.84
C ASN A 167 -0.78 -20.89 10.82
N ALA A 168 0.13 -19.98 10.49
CA ALA A 168 0.41 -18.84 11.36
C ALA A 168 -0.79 -17.87 11.41
N THR A 169 -1.02 -17.33 12.60
CA THR A 169 -2.01 -16.27 12.85
C THR A 169 -1.63 -14.98 12.11
N TYR A 170 -2.58 -14.05 12.00
CA TYR A 170 -2.32 -12.73 11.40
C TYR A 170 -1.17 -12.01 12.10
N ASP A 171 -1.20 -11.96 13.44
CA ASP A 171 -0.19 -11.29 14.25
C ASP A 171 1.21 -11.92 14.05
N GLU A 172 1.31 -13.24 14.01
CA GLU A 172 2.58 -13.93 13.74
C GLU A 172 3.14 -13.62 12.35
N LYS A 173 2.27 -13.49 11.35
CA LYS A 173 2.68 -13.13 9.98
C LYS A 173 3.16 -11.68 9.92
N MET A 174 2.43 -10.76 10.55
CA MET A 174 2.80 -9.34 10.58
C MET A 174 4.09 -9.12 11.40
N GLU A 175 4.25 -9.79 12.54
CA GLU A 175 5.47 -9.71 13.35
C GLU A 175 6.68 -10.25 12.58
N ARG A 176 6.54 -11.31 11.78
CA ARG A 176 7.65 -11.79 10.94
C ARG A 176 8.02 -10.84 9.81
N ARG A 177 7.02 -10.15 9.26
CA ARG A 177 7.22 -9.24 8.12
C ARG A 177 7.78 -7.90 8.54
N TYR A 178 7.30 -7.35 9.65
CA TYR A 178 7.59 -5.99 10.10
C TYR A 178 8.36 -5.94 11.43
N GLY A 179 8.51 -7.07 12.14
CA GLY A 179 9.26 -7.14 13.39
C GLY A 179 8.66 -6.26 14.49
N ASN A 180 9.55 -5.60 15.25
CA ASN A 180 9.17 -4.70 16.33
C ASN A 180 8.33 -3.50 15.87
N PHE A 181 8.40 -3.12 14.58
CA PHE A 181 7.53 -2.07 14.03
C PHE A 181 6.05 -2.44 14.19
N TYR A 182 5.68 -3.69 13.84
CA TYR A 182 4.29 -4.13 13.97
C TYR A 182 3.84 -4.19 15.43
N LEU A 183 4.71 -4.67 16.33
CA LEU A 183 4.41 -4.71 17.76
C LEU A 183 4.19 -3.29 18.32
N ALA A 184 4.99 -2.32 17.88
CA ALA A 184 4.82 -0.92 18.25
C ALA A 184 3.50 -0.34 17.72
N MET A 185 3.13 -0.62 16.47
CA MET A 185 1.86 -0.16 15.91
C MET A 185 0.64 -0.81 16.59
N LYS A 186 0.75 -2.09 16.96
CA LYS A 186 -0.27 -2.78 17.76
C LYS A 186 -0.44 -2.13 19.12
N MET A 187 0.65 -1.83 19.82
CA MET A 187 0.63 -1.09 21.08
C MET A 187 -0.04 0.28 20.92
N VAL A 188 0.29 1.04 19.86
CA VAL A 188 -0.39 2.32 19.57
C VAL A 188 -1.89 2.12 19.39
N GLN A 189 -2.31 1.10 18.64
CA GLN A 189 -3.72 0.82 18.40
C GLN A 189 -4.48 0.43 19.69
N GLU A 190 -3.82 -0.26 20.62
CA GLU A 190 -4.42 -0.69 21.89
C GLU A 190 -4.49 0.45 22.93
N LEU A 191 -3.49 1.34 22.94
CA LEU A 191 -3.32 2.34 24.00
C LEU A 191 -3.83 3.74 23.65
N THR A 192 -4.26 3.99 22.42
CA THR A 192 -4.73 5.32 22.00
C THR A 192 -6.18 5.26 21.49
N PRO A 193 -7.01 6.29 21.73
CA PRO A 193 -8.36 6.34 21.18
C PRO A 193 -8.35 6.54 19.65
N GLU A 194 -9.45 6.21 18.97
CA GLU A 194 -9.57 6.33 17.51
C GLU A 194 -9.37 7.76 16.99
N ASN A 195 -9.71 8.77 17.78
CA ASN A 195 -9.54 10.19 17.45
C ASN A 195 -8.19 10.77 17.92
N ALA A 196 -7.23 9.92 18.29
CA ALA A 196 -5.90 10.38 18.67
C ALA A 196 -5.16 10.99 17.46
N ILE A 197 -4.42 12.06 17.73
CA ILE A 197 -3.42 12.63 16.83
C ILE A 197 -2.06 12.16 17.31
N LEU A 198 -1.39 11.32 16.50
CA LEU A 198 -0.09 10.75 16.79
C LEU A 198 1.00 11.52 16.03
N ALA A 199 1.94 12.09 16.79
CA ALA A 199 3.18 12.58 16.21
C ALA A 199 4.12 11.40 15.91
N ILE A 200 4.69 11.41 14.71
CA ILE A 200 5.67 10.42 14.23
C ILE A 200 6.98 11.11 13.84
N PRO A 201 8.12 10.40 13.81
CA PRO A 201 9.39 10.98 13.36
C PRO A 201 9.32 11.47 11.90
N PRO A 202 10.26 12.33 11.47
CA PRO A 202 10.37 12.70 10.06
C PRO A 202 10.78 11.50 9.21
N GLN A 203 10.35 11.47 7.94
CA GLN A 203 10.67 10.39 7.00
C GLN A 203 12.08 10.53 6.41
N GLU A 204 13.11 10.46 7.25
CA GLU A 204 14.52 10.50 6.88
C GLU A 204 15.33 9.48 7.68
N ASN A 205 16.59 9.23 7.34
CA ASN A 205 17.44 8.35 8.16
C ASN A 205 17.64 8.94 9.58
N PRO A 206 17.46 8.14 10.66
CA PRO A 206 17.31 6.68 10.68
C PRO A 206 15.86 6.15 10.67
N TRP A 207 14.86 7.00 10.48
CA TRP A 207 13.42 6.71 10.61
C TRP A 207 12.67 6.55 9.26
N LEU A 208 13.31 6.03 8.20
CA LEU A 208 12.66 5.93 6.88
C LEU A 208 11.35 5.13 6.90
N SER A 209 11.21 4.15 7.80
CA SER A 209 10.00 3.35 7.96
C SER A 209 9.05 3.95 9.00
N GLU A 210 9.59 4.47 10.09
CA GLU A 210 8.88 5.00 11.24
C GLU A 210 8.25 6.35 10.99
N GLY A 211 8.88 7.17 10.15
CA GLY A 211 8.35 8.43 9.66
C GLY A 211 7.53 8.27 8.38
N ASN A 212 7.38 7.06 7.84
CA ASN A 212 6.54 6.84 6.66
C ASN A 212 5.06 6.87 7.06
N GLY A 213 4.42 8.03 6.88
CA GLY A 213 3.01 8.24 7.23
C GLY A 213 2.07 7.20 6.60
N ALA A 214 2.31 6.75 5.36
CA ALA A 214 1.51 5.68 4.73
C ALA A 214 1.52 4.40 5.56
N LEU A 215 2.74 4.00 5.91
CA LEU A 215 2.99 2.72 6.52
C LEU A 215 2.44 2.71 7.93
N VAL A 216 2.66 3.79 8.69
CA VAL A 216 2.08 3.95 10.02
C VAL A 216 0.54 3.98 9.93
N GLN A 217 -0.02 4.80 9.05
CA GLN A 217 -1.48 4.94 8.89
C GLN A 217 -2.15 3.60 8.57
N TYR A 218 -1.52 2.76 7.75
CA TYR A 218 -2.01 1.43 7.41
C TYR A 218 -2.30 0.57 8.66
N PHE A 219 -1.52 0.70 9.73
CA PHE A 219 -1.73 -0.07 10.96
C PHE A 219 -2.67 0.61 11.95
N ILE A 220 -2.65 1.94 12.05
CA ILE A 220 -3.29 2.65 13.18
C ILE A 220 -4.58 3.39 12.82
N TYR A 221 -5.01 3.35 11.55
CA TYR A 221 -6.28 3.93 11.10
C TYR A 221 -7.43 3.55 12.06
N PRO A 222 -8.32 4.49 12.47
CA PRO A 222 -8.58 5.82 11.87
C PRO A 222 -7.82 7.01 12.49
N ARG A 223 -6.78 6.78 13.31
CA ARG A 223 -6.05 7.86 14.00
C ARG A 223 -5.37 8.81 13.02
N ASP A 224 -5.30 10.08 13.40
CA ASP A 224 -4.61 11.11 12.60
C ASP A 224 -3.11 11.10 12.88
N LEU A 225 -2.33 11.49 11.88
CA LEU A 225 -0.87 11.60 11.95
C LEU A 225 -0.43 13.05 11.82
N THR A 226 0.62 13.41 12.54
CA THR A 226 1.29 14.69 12.37
C THR A 226 2.81 14.52 12.37
N HIS A 227 3.49 15.32 11.55
CA HIS A 227 4.93 15.50 11.63
C HIS A 227 5.19 16.80 12.35
N ILE A 228 6.04 16.77 13.37
CA ILE A 228 6.42 17.98 14.08
C ILE A 228 7.51 18.66 13.28
N ASP A 229 7.14 19.73 12.59
CA ASP A 229 8.08 20.63 11.94
C ASP A 229 8.07 21.93 12.74
N ASN A 230 9.25 22.32 13.22
CA ASN A 230 9.45 23.53 14.02
C ASN A 230 9.03 24.83 13.30
N ASN A 231 8.70 24.78 12.00
CA ASN A 231 8.43 25.92 11.16
C ASN A 231 6.96 26.09 10.73
N SER A 232 6.03 25.21 11.11
CA SER A 232 4.63 25.33 10.66
C SER A 232 3.70 25.84 11.76
N SER A 233 3.08 26.99 11.52
CA SER A 233 2.15 27.65 12.45
C SER A 233 0.75 27.01 12.47
N SER A 234 0.53 25.90 11.77
CA SER A 234 -0.80 25.26 11.60
C SER A 234 -0.86 23.79 12.02
N GLN A 235 0.17 23.28 12.69
CA GLN A 235 0.16 21.88 13.15
C GLN A 235 -0.85 21.67 14.29
N SER A 236 -1.72 20.68 14.09
CA SER A 236 -2.58 20.15 15.14
C SER A 236 -1.74 19.68 16.31
N ILE A 237 -2.09 20.10 17.53
CA ILE A 237 -1.36 19.73 18.74
C ILE A 237 -1.48 18.20 18.94
N PRO A 238 -0.36 17.45 18.91
CA PRO A 238 -0.41 16.00 19.05
C PRO A 238 -0.91 15.61 20.44
N THR A 239 -1.72 14.56 20.47
CA THR A 239 -2.17 13.94 21.73
C THR A 239 -1.20 12.87 22.21
N HIS A 240 -0.47 12.27 21.26
CA HIS A 240 0.46 11.20 21.52
C HIS A 240 1.72 11.37 20.67
N TYR A 241 2.84 10.85 21.16
CA TYR A 241 4.08 10.75 20.39
C TYR A 241 4.53 9.30 20.35
N LEU A 242 4.88 8.82 19.15
CA LEU A 242 5.61 7.57 19.00
C LEU A 242 7.02 7.72 19.63
N ILE A 243 7.57 6.69 20.25
CA ILE A 243 9.01 6.63 20.54
C ILE A 243 9.62 5.66 19.55
N ALA A 244 10.67 6.10 18.84
CA ALA A 244 11.33 5.30 17.83
C ALA A 244 12.84 5.59 17.78
N LYS A 245 13.66 4.55 17.96
CA LYS A 245 15.12 4.65 17.79
C LYS A 245 15.50 4.97 16.35
N GLY A 246 14.83 4.37 15.39
CA GLY A 246 15.19 4.38 13.97
C GLY A 246 15.88 3.09 13.55
N SER A 247 15.27 2.41 12.59
CA SER A 247 15.69 1.10 12.06
C SER A 247 16.75 1.19 10.97
N TRP A 248 16.94 2.35 10.36
CA TRP A 248 17.87 2.55 9.26
C TRP A 248 19.23 3.06 9.73
N LYS A 249 20.26 2.80 8.92
CA LYS A 249 21.61 3.28 9.22
C LYS A 249 21.68 4.80 9.02
N SER A 250 22.20 5.49 10.03
CA SER A 250 22.59 6.91 9.96
C SER A 250 24.10 7.01 10.19
N ASP A 251 24.76 7.88 9.44
CA ASP A 251 26.18 8.21 9.66
C ASP A 251 26.37 9.04 10.94
N ASP A 252 25.31 9.74 11.36
CA ASP A 252 25.27 10.52 12.58
C ASP A 252 24.47 9.79 13.67
N GLN A 253 25.17 9.40 14.74
CA GLN A 253 24.58 8.70 15.89
C GLN A 253 23.63 9.60 16.70
N SER A 254 23.80 10.92 16.65
CA SER A 254 22.93 11.86 17.36
C SER A 254 21.51 11.87 16.79
N LYS A 255 21.34 11.41 15.53
CA LYS A 255 20.04 11.28 14.89
C LYS A 255 19.19 10.16 15.43
N TYR A 256 19.73 9.13 16.10
CA TYR A 256 18.90 8.07 16.68
C TYR A 256 18.05 8.53 17.87
N HIS A 257 16.92 7.87 18.08
CA HIS A 257 15.93 8.13 19.13
C HIS A 257 15.12 9.41 18.91
N TRP A 258 13.83 9.22 18.69
CA TRP A 258 12.79 10.23 18.59
C TRP A 258 11.74 9.93 19.67
N PRO A 259 11.14 10.93 20.33
CA PRO A 259 11.36 12.37 20.16
C PRO A 259 12.70 12.87 20.71
N LYS A 260 13.14 14.05 20.25
CA LYS A 260 14.43 14.66 20.63
C LYS A 260 14.37 15.59 21.84
N GLU A 261 13.18 16.01 22.19
CA GLU A 261 12.93 16.97 23.25
C GLU A 261 12.18 16.30 24.40
N PRO A 262 12.36 16.77 25.65
CA PRO A 262 11.55 16.33 26.77
C PRO A 262 10.07 16.66 26.53
N ILE A 263 9.18 15.72 26.84
CA ILE A 263 7.74 15.88 26.64
C ILE A 263 7.03 15.70 27.99
N LYS A 264 6.18 16.67 28.34
CA LYS A 264 5.30 16.56 29.49
C LYS A 264 4.24 15.50 29.23
N ALA A 265 4.26 14.45 30.04
CA ALA A 265 3.49 13.25 29.77
C ALA A 265 2.53 12.96 30.93
N SER A 266 1.35 12.46 30.58
CA SER A 266 0.45 11.81 31.53
C SER A 266 0.93 10.39 31.80
N ARG A 267 1.36 9.69 30.73
CA ARG A 267 1.85 8.31 30.77
C ARG A 267 2.87 8.11 29.66
N VAL A 268 3.83 7.23 29.92
CA VAL A 268 4.84 6.81 28.96
C VAL A 268 4.90 5.28 28.95
N TRP A 269 4.87 4.67 27.77
CA TRP A 269 4.97 3.23 27.61
C TRP A 269 6.25 2.86 26.84
N GLU A 270 7.01 1.90 27.36
CA GLU A 270 8.16 1.27 26.69
C GLU A 270 7.75 -0.10 26.18
N LEU A 271 8.01 -0.39 24.90
CA LEU A 271 7.82 -1.74 24.35
C LEU A 271 9.07 -2.59 24.60
N ARG A 272 8.94 -3.68 25.37
CA ARG A 272 10.00 -4.64 25.68
C ARG A 272 9.50 -6.07 25.53
N ASN A 273 10.11 -6.85 24.64
CA ASN A 273 9.83 -8.28 24.45
C ASN A 273 8.32 -8.62 24.30
N ARG A 274 7.59 -7.85 23.47
CA ARG A 274 6.14 -7.97 23.21
C ARG A 274 5.20 -7.49 24.32
N GLU A 275 5.74 -7.06 25.45
CA GLU A 275 4.98 -6.41 26.51
C GLU A 275 5.31 -4.92 26.54
N TYR A 276 4.40 -4.12 27.08
CA TYR A 276 4.67 -2.71 27.32
C TYR A 276 4.67 -2.40 28.81
N ILE A 277 5.67 -1.64 29.24
CA ILE A 277 5.85 -1.21 30.63
C ILE A 277 5.39 0.25 30.71
N GLU A 278 4.44 0.52 31.60
CA GLU A 278 3.91 1.86 31.85
C GLU A 278 4.74 2.60 32.91
N TYR A 279 5.00 3.88 32.65
CA TYR A 279 5.66 4.80 33.57
C TYR A 279 4.80 6.06 33.73
N ASP A 280 4.54 6.44 34.98
CA ASP A 280 3.88 7.70 35.34
C ASP A 280 4.93 8.78 35.60
N ARG A 281 5.52 9.30 34.51
CA ARG A 281 6.51 10.38 34.52
C ARG A 281 6.60 11.06 33.16
N ASP A 282 7.23 12.23 33.12
CA ASP A 282 7.61 12.89 31.87
C ASP A 282 8.62 12.04 31.07
N TYR A 283 8.56 12.15 29.74
CA TYR A 283 9.54 11.56 28.85
C TYR A 283 10.81 12.42 28.82
N ASP A 284 11.96 11.77 28.99
CA ASP A 284 13.27 12.40 28.89
C ASP A 284 14.16 11.67 27.87
N PRO A 285 14.41 12.28 26.69
CA PRO A 285 15.21 11.66 25.65
C PRO A 285 16.68 11.41 26.05
N ALA A 286 17.17 12.01 27.14
CA ALA A 286 18.52 11.73 27.64
C ALA A 286 18.62 10.35 28.29
N THR A 287 17.56 9.92 28.99
CA THR A 287 17.52 8.66 29.74
C THR A 287 16.71 7.58 29.02
N ASP A 288 15.69 7.96 28.26
CA ASP A 288 14.74 7.06 27.60
C ASP A 288 15.20 6.63 26.20
N LYS A 289 16.33 5.93 26.15
CA LYS A 289 16.95 5.43 24.89
C LYS A 289 16.32 4.13 24.39
N TRP A 290 15.00 4.04 24.43
CA TRP A 290 14.28 2.84 24.02
C TRP A 290 14.24 2.68 22.51
N GLU A 291 14.01 1.45 22.05
CA GLU A 291 13.80 1.18 20.62
C GLU A 291 12.42 1.66 20.17
N TRP A 292 11.42 1.41 21.01
CA TRP A 292 10.00 1.63 20.72
C TRP A 292 9.25 2.01 21.99
N GLY A 293 8.24 2.86 21.84
CA GLY A 293 7.39 3.29 22.94
C GLY A 293 6.32 4.27 22.48
N LEU A 294 5.58 4.82 23.43
CA LEU A 294 4.49 5.74 23.21
C LEU A 294 4.42 6.73 24.38
N ILE A 295 4.09 7.98 24.10
CA ILE A 295 3.89 9.03 25.09
C ILE A 295 2.47 9.55 24.94
N GLU A 296 1.70 9.60 26.03
CA GLU A 296 0.45 10.35 26.12
C GLU A 296 0.75 11.74 26.70
N VAL A 297 0.42 12.79 25.95
CA VAL A 297 0.76 14.17 26.30
C VAL A 297 -0.12 14.67 27.44
N LYS A 298 0.50 15.33 28.42
CA LYS A 298 -0.22 16.00 29.51
C LYS A 298 -0.82 17.30 29.00
N ARG A 299 -2.15 17.43 29.13
CA ARG A 299 -2.88 18.67 28.83
C ARG A 299 -2.95 19.60 30.04
#